data_AF-A0A3D0G3L0-F1
#
_entry.id   AF-A0A3D0G3L0-F1
#
_cell.length_a   1.000
_cell.length_b   1.000
_cell.length_c   1.000
_cell.angle_alpha   90.00
_cell.angle_beta   90.00
_cell.angle_gamma   90.00
#
_symmetry.space_group_name_H-M   'P 1'
#
loop_
_entity.id
_entity.type
_entity.pdbx_description
1 polymer ?
#
loop_
_entity_poly.entity_id
_entity_poly.type
_entity_poly.pdbx_seq_one_letter_code
_entity_poly.pdbx_strand_id
1 'polypeptide(L)'
;MGWLDRFTGRKRTTDPTESHSESPASSHRHQSMDELYANNADILDGWRLHVTMSLTTPLEWLLRDGEIAKDQTNVPQQYGIWVPKTKGWRDLGFDLDELPPGPRASQIGQIPSDGGDFLPFLIQYRTIVEADDERETVLARLSALGEEYPSINSKLGGDLAQAFVVSELTSLSGCGATTATRLYHAGFFSKEQVLQASVEDLTKVKGIGPSIAGKILAAEKGQ
;
A
#
# COMPACT_ATOMS: atom_id res chain seq x y z
N MET A 1 34.32 15.66 50.69
CA MET A 1 33.15 14.82 51.05
C MET A 1 32.43 14.47 49.76
N GLY A 2 32.82 13.48 48.95
CA GLY A 2 33.24 12.12 49.27
C GLY A 2 32.05 11.20 49.05
N TRP A 3 31.82 10.74 47.82
CA TRP A 3 31.00 9.55 47.50
C TRP A 3 31.36 9.05 46.07
N LEU A 4 32.42 8.25 46.02
CA LEU A 4 32.79 7.34 44.94
C LEU A 4 33.11 6.00 45.64
N ASP A 5 32.92 4.90 44.92
CA ASP A 5 33.12 3.49 45.26
C ASP A 5 31.99 2.72 45.98
N ARG A 6 31.43 1.74 45.25
CA ARG A 6 31.50 0.32 45.62
C ARG A 6 31.15 -0.59 44.42
N PHE A 7 32.18 -1.02 43.70
CA PHE A 7 32.24 -2.38 43.19
C PHE A 7 32.31 -3.35 44.40
N THR A 8 31.60 -4.49 44.34
CA THR A 8 32.14 -5.84 44.61
C THR A 8 31.04 -6.90 44.74
N GLY A 9 31.11 -7.90 43.84
CA GLY A 9 31.10 -9.32 44.17
C GLY A 9 29.88 -9.92 44.87
N ARG A 10 28.96 -10.51 44.10
CA ARG A 10 28.21 -11.69 44.56
C ARG A 10 28.47 -12.85 43.62
N LYS A 11 29.41 -13.72 44.01
CA LYS A 11 29.64 -15.03 43.39
C LYS A 11 28.37 -15.86 43.55
N ARG A 12 27.73 -16.26 42.45
CA ARG A 12 26.76 -17.36 42.44
C ARG A 12 27.52 -18.64 42.15
N THR A 13 27.47 -19.54 43.12
CA THR A 13 27.92 -20.93 43.04
C THR A 13 27.08 -21.66 41.99
N THR A 14 27.75 -22.28 41.01
CA THR A 14 27.15 -23.22 40.06
C THR A 14 27.21 -24.61 40.66
N ASP A 15 26.06 -25.24 40.89
CA ASP A 15 25.96 -26.70 41.02
C ASP A 15 25.40 -27.25 39.70
N PRO A 16 25.97 -28.32 39.12
CA PRO A 16 25.68 -28.73 37.74
C PRO A 16 24.84 -30.01 37.73
N THR A 17 23.53 -29.93 37.48
CA THR A 17 22.75 -31.02 36.85
C THR A 17 21.28 -30.62 36.68
N GLU A 18 20.96 -29.96 35.58
CA GLU A 18 19.63 -30.10 34.98
C GLU A 18 19.80 -30.31 33.48
N SER A 19 19.57 -31.54 33.05
CA SER A 19 19.48 -31.92 31.66
C SER A 19 18.27 -31.22 31.03
N HIS A 20 18.51 -30.13 30.32
CA HIS A 20 17.53 -29.62 29.38
C HIS A 20 17.41 -30.64 28.23
N SER A 21 16.35 -31.45 28.28
CA SER A 21 15.85 -32.11 27.08
C SER A 21 15.42 -31.03 26.09
N GLU A 22 16.17 -30.90 25.00
CA GLU A 22 15.78 -30.09 23.85
C GLU A 22 14.42 -30.58 23.34
N SER A 23 13.38 -29.77 23.53
CA SER A 23 12.13 -29.93 22.79
C SER A 23 12.46 -29.72 21.31
N PRO A 24 12.12 -30.66 20.41
CA PRO A 24 12.40 -30.48 18.99
C PRO A 24 11.56 -29.30 18.50
N ALA A 25 12.23 -28.27 18.00
CA ALA A 25 11.59 -27.19 17.26
C ALA A 25 10.72 -27.84 16.18
N SER A 26 9.40 -27.71 16.33
CA SER A 26 8.45 -28.19 15.34
C SER A 26 8.74 -27.50 14.03
N SER A 27 9.26 -28.24 13.06
CA SER A 27 9.29 -27.81 11.67
C SER A 27 7.84 -27.67 11.24
N HIS A 28 7.30 -26.45 11.32
CA HIS A 28 5.98 -26.15 10.81
C HIS A 28 6.06 -26.34 9.30
N ARG A 29 5.65 -27.51 8.83
CA ARG A 29 5.54 -27.80 7.40
C ARG A 29 4.55 -26.78 6.85
N HIS A 30 5.02 -25.87 6.01
CA HIS A 30 4.14 -24.99 5.24
C HIS A 30 3.25 -25.90 4.40
N GLN A 31 1.99 -26.08 4.82
CA GLN A 31 1.01 -26.77 4.01
C GLN A 31 0.69 -25.88 2.81
N SER A 32 0.61 -26.49 1.64
CA SER A 32 0.09 -25.78 0.47
C SER A 32 -1.37 -25.40 0.71
N MET A 33 -1.85 -24.35 0.04
CA MET A 33 -3.25 -23.92 0.20
C MET A 33 -4.24 -24.96 -0.35
N ASP A 34 -3.82 -25.76 -1.33
CA ASP A 34 -4.62 -26.87 -1.86
C ASP A 34 -4.77 -28.00 -0.83
N GLU A 35 -3.69 -28.36 -0.12
CA GLU A 35 -3.74 -29.31 1.00
C GLU A 35 -4.62 -28.78 2.13
N LEU A 36 -4.53 -27.47 2.43
CA LEU A 36 -5.40 -26.83 3.42
C LEU A 36 -6.88 -26.93 3.02
N TYR A 37 -7.21 -26.68 1.75
CA TYR A 37 -8.58 -26.83 1.28
C TYR A 37 -9.06 -28.28 1.35
N ALA A 38 -8.28 -29.22 0.83
CA ALA A 38 -8.64 -30.64 0.82
C ALA A 38 -8.88 -31.20 2.23
N ASN A 39 -8.07 -30.80 3.20
CA ASN A 39 -8.19 -31.24 4.59
C ASN A 39 -9.34 -30.57 5.36
N ASN A 40 -9.88 -29.46 4.85
CA ASN A 40 -10.91 -28.65 5.53
C ASN A 40 -12.13 -28.37 4.62
N ALA A 41 -12.36 -29.21 3.60
CA ALA A 41 -13.44 -29.03 2.61
C ALA A 41 -14.84 -29.18 3.23
N ASP A 42 -14.92 -29.75 4.43
CA ASP A 42 -16.12 -29.80 5.27
C ASP A 42 -16.51 -28.40 5.77
N ILE A 43 -15.55 -27.52 6.08
CA ILE A 43 -15.81 -26.15 6.60
C ILE A 43 -15.55 -25.02 5.60
N LEU A 44 -14.72 -25.23 4.56
CA LEU A 44 -14.37 -24.23 3.57
C LEU A 44 -15.29 -24.28 2.33
N ASP A 45 -15.68 -23.11 1.86
CA ASP A 45 -16.44 -22.89 0.62
C ASP A 45 -15.52 -22.44 -0.54
N GLY A 46 -14.27 -22.11 -0.24
CA GLY A 46 -13.25 -21.75 -1.22
C GLY A 46 -12.32 -20.68 -0.69
N TRP A 47 -11.79 -19.87 -1.60
CA TRP A 47 -10.92 -18.74 -1.31
C TRP A 47 -11.56 -17.47 -1.85
N ARG A 48 -11.47 -16.38 -1.10
CA ARG A 48 -11.90 -15.05 -1.53
C ARG A 48 -10.68 -14.17 -1.75
N LEU A 49 -10.61 -13.49 -2.89
CA LEU A 49 -9.57 -12.51 -3.14
C LEU A 49 -9.87 -11.21 -2.36
N HIS A 50 -8.94 -10.83 -1.50
CA HIS A 50 -8.97 -9.56 -0.76
C HIS A 50 -7.89 -8.64 -1.31
N VAL A 51 -8.31 -7.56 -1.97
CA VAL A 51 -7.42 -6.62 -2.66
C VAL A 51 -6.97 -5.50 -1.70
N THR A 52 -5.74 -5.03 -1.83
CA THR A 52 -5.26 -3.89 -1.06
C THR A 52 -5.94 -2.62 -1.55
N MET A 53 -6.66 -1.90 -0.67
CA MET A 53 -7.38 -0.67 -1.02
C MET A 53 -6.47 0.55 -0.95
N SER A 54 -5.78 0.84 -2.06
CA SER A 54 -4.78 1.90 -2.22
C SER A 54 -4.80 2.46 -3.64
N LEU A 55 -4.43 3.74 -3.80
CA LEU A 55 -4.23 4.40 -5.11
C LEU A 55 -3.19 3.70 -5.98
N THR A 56 -2.31 2.89 -5.38
CA THR A 56 -1.23 2.16 -6.05
C THR A 56 -1.61 0.75 -6.49
N THR A 57 -2.81 0.30 -6.19
CA THR A 57 -3.28 -1.03 -6.59
C THR A 57 -3.78 -0.98 -8.03
N PRO A 58 -3.24 -1.77 -8.98
CA PRO A 58 -3.63 -1.69 -10.38
C PRO A 58 -5.11 -2.00 -10.63
N LEU A 59 -5.65 -1.42 -11.71
CA LEU A 59 -7.06 -1.59 -12.09
C LEU A 59 -7.48 -3.05 -12.20
N GLU A 60 -6.65 -3.89 -12.83
CA GLU A 60 -6.91 -5.32 -13.03
C GLU A 60 -7.17 -6.07 -11.71
N TRP A 61 -6.55 -5.65 -10.60
CA TRP A 61 -6.73 -6.29 -9.30
C TRP A 61 -7.97 -5.73 -8.60
N LEU A 62 -8.19 -4.42 -8.66
CA LEU A 62 -9.39 -3.79 -8.08
C LEU A 62 -10.69 -4.40 -8.62
N LEU A 63 -10.73 -4.70 -9.93
CA LEU A 63 -11.88 -5.33 -10.59
C LEU A 63 -12.15 -6.77 -10.12
N ARG A 64 -11.21 -7.39 -9.41
CA ARG A 64 -11.29 -8.77 -8.91
C ARG A 64 -11.53 -8.84 -7.40
N ASP A 65 -11.66 -7.72 -6.69
CA ASP A 65 -11.93 -7.75 -5.24
C ASP A 65 -13.22 -8.55 -4.97
N GLY A 66 -13.14 -9.47 -4.01
CA GLY A 66 -14.26 -10.33 -3.66
C GLY A 66 -14.45 -11.56 -4.56
N GLU A 67 -13.63 -11.76 -5.61
CA GLU A 67 -13.64 -12.98 -6.42
C GLU A 67 -13.55 -14.22 -5.52
N ILE A 68 -14.38 -15.23 -5.80
CA ILE A 68 -14.38 -16.50 -5.08
C ILE A 68 -13.92 -17.60 -6.03
N ALA A 69 -12.87 -18.32 -5.66
CA ALA A 69 -12.33 -19.41 -6.44
C ALA A 69 -11.98 -20.61 -5.57
N LYS A 70 -12.01 -21.81 -6.18
CA LYS A 70 -11.50 -23.03 -5.55
C LYS A 70 -9.99 -23.13 -5.71
N ASP A 71 -9.51 -22.75 -6.89
CA ASP A 71 -8.10 -22.69 -7.24
C ASP A 71 -7.66 -21.23 -7.33
N GLN A 72 -6.50 -20.92 -6.79
CA GLN A 72 -6.03 -19.54 -6.66
C GLN A 72 -5.08 -19.19 -7.79
N THR A 73 -5.26 -17.99 -8.34
CA THR A 73 -4.23 -17.39 -9.18
C THR A 73 -3.15 -16.75 -8.31
N ASN A 74 -1.90 -16.72 -8.79
CA ASN A 74 -0.85 -15.95 -8.13
C ASN A 74 -1.21 -14.45 -8.14
N VAL A 75 -1.23 -13.84 -6.95
CA VAL A 75 -1.48 -12.41 -6.77
C VAL A 75 -0.22 -11.80 -6.14
N PRO A 76 0.34 -10.72 -6.70
CA PRO A 76 1.42 -10.02 -6.04
C PRO A 76 1.00 -9.56 -4.65
N GLN A 77 1.80 -9.89 -3.62
CA GLN A 77 1.45 -9.69 -2.21
C GLN A 77 1.11 -8.23 -1.86
N GLN A 78 1.66 -7.27 -2.60
CA GLN A 78 1.35 -5.86 -2.42
C GLN A 78 -0.07 -5.47 -2.86
N TYR A 79 -0.71 -6.25 -3.73
CA TYR A 79 -2.01 -5.93 -4.33
C TYR A 79 -3.15 -6.77 -3.78
N GLY A 80 -2.88 -7.92 -3.18
CA GLY A 80 -3.93 -8.68 -2.53
C GLY A 80 -3.47 -10.02 -1.98
N ILE A 81 -4.41 -10.70 -1.37
CA ILE A 81 -4.23 -12.02 -0.76
C ILE A 81 -5.52 -12.83 -0.89
N TRP A 82 -5.37 -14.14 -1.10
CA TRP A 82 -6.47 -15.07 -0.99
C TRP A 82 -6.70 -15.43 0.47
N VAL A 83 -7.91 -15.17 0.96
CA VAL A 83 -8.34 -15.53 2.31
C VAL A 83 -9.33 -16.70 2.26
N PRO A 84 -9.28 -17.64 3.22
CA PRO A 84 -10.22 -18.75 3.23
C PRO A 84 -11.64 -18.22 3.41
N LYS A 85 -12.56 -18.68 2.57
CA LYS A 85 -13.99 -18.42 2.71
C LYS A 85 -14.62 -19.64 3.38
N THR A 86 -15.19 -19.45 4.56
CA THR A 86 -15.94 -20.50 5.26
C THR A 86 -17.34 -20.64 4.67
N LYS A 87 -17.90 -21.83 4.79
CA LYS A 87 -19.33 -22.05 4.59
C LYS A 87 -20.13 -21.25 5.63
N GLY A 88 -21.38 -20.94 5.31
CA GLY A 88 -22.25 -20.29 6.28
C GLY A 88 -22.67 -21.24 7.40
N TRP A 89 -23.14 -20.69 8.52
CA TRP A 89 -23.62 -21.46 9.67
C TRP A 89 -24.66 -22.51 9.29
N ARG A 90 -25.59 -22.16 8.41
CA ARG A 90 -26.66 -23.05 7.94
C ARG A 90 -26.13 -24.21 7.09
N ASP A 91 -25.14 -23.96 6.25
CA ASP A 91 -24.47 -25.00 5.46
C ASP A 91 -23.68 -25.96 6.37
N LEU A 92 -23.26 -25.48 7.54
CA LEU A 92 -22.62 -26.28 8.60
C LEU A 92 -23.63 -26.96 9.54
N GLY A 93 -24.94 -26.78 9.33
CA GLY A 93 -26.01 -27.40 10.12
C GLY A 93 -26.43 -26.61 11.37
N PHE A 94 -25.98 -25.36 11.53
CA PHE A 94 -26.42 -24.46 12.59
C PHE A 94 -27.46 -23.48 12.05
N ASP A 95 -28.64 -23.42 12.69
CA ASP A 95 -29.64 -22.41 12.36
C ASP A 95 -29.33 -21.07 13.03
N LEU A 96 -28.31 -20.40 12.50
CA LEU A 96 -27.85 -19.09 12.95
C LEU A 96 -27.68 -18.17 11.73
N ASP A 97 -27.94 -16.88 11.96
CA ASP A 97 -27.61 -15.85 10.99
C ASP A 97 -26.11 -15.54 10.96
N GLU A 98 -25.61 -15.17 9.79
CA GLU A 98 -24.24 -14.69 9.66
C GLU A 98 -24.06 -13.37 10.42
N LEU A 99 -22.88 -13.20 11.00
CA LEU A 99 -22.51 -11.91 11.57
C LEU A 99 -22.36 -10.88 10.43
N PRO A 100 -22.81 -9.64 10.64
CA PRO A 100 -22.57 -8.58 9.68
C PRO A 100 -21.05 -8.41 9.50
N PRO A 101 -20.60 -8.19 8.27
CA PRO A 101 -19.18 -8.12 8.01
C PRO A 101 -18.58 -6.86 8.65
N GLY A 102 -17.41 -7.01 9.26
CA GLY A 102 -16.69 -5.89 9.89
C GLY A 102 -16.10 -4.90 8.87
N PRO A 103 -15.53 -3.78 9.33
CA PRO A 103 -14.80 -2.87 8.45
C PRO A 103 -13.48 -3.51 7.97
N ARG A 104 -12.95 -3.01 6.85
CA ARG A 104 -11.59 -3.34 6.36
C ARG A 104 -10.69 -2.10 6.38
N ALA A 105 -9.39 -2.34 6.46
CA ALA A 105 -8.38 -1.29 6.37
C ALA A 105 -8.19 -0.82 4.92
N SER A 106 -7.86 0.46 4.76
CA SER A 106 -7.55 1.10 3.48
C SER A 106 -6.57 2.26 3.68
N GLN A 107 -6.07 2.83 2.58
CA GLN A 107 -5.25 4.04 2.60
C GLN A 107 -5.94 5.24 3.29
N ILE A 108 -7.27 5.30 3.27
CA ILE A 108 -8.05 6.40 3.88
C ILE A 108 -8.65 6.03 5.25
N GLY A 109 -8.11 5.00 5.90
CA GLY A 109 -8.59 4.48 7.18
C GLY A 109 -9.55 3.31 7.03
N GLN A 110 -10.45 3.14 7.99
CA GLN A 110 -11.45 2.06 7.95
C GLN A 110 -12.56 2.39 6.95
N ILE A 111 -12.94 1.39 6.15
CA ILE A 111 -14.02 1.45 5.17
C ILE A 111 -14.90 0.19 5.30
N PRO A 112 -16.11 0.16 4.69
CA PRO A 112 -16.92 -1.06 4.61
C PRO A 112 -16.15 -2.25 4.01
N SER A 113 -16.51 -3.47 4.42
CA SER A 113 -15.83 -4.72 4.00
C SER A 113 -15.85 -4.96 2.48
N ASP A 114 -16.92 -4.53 1.81
CA ASP A 114 -17.08 -4.58 0.36
C ASP A 114 -16.35 -3.43 -0.37
N GLY A 115 -15.59 -2.60 0.36
CA GLY A 115 -14.88 -1.45 -0.16
C GLY A 115 -15.67 -0.14 -0.13
N GLY A 116 -17.00 -0.20 0.10
CA GLY A 116 -17.88 0.97 0.11
C GLY A 116 -17.66 1.89 -1.10
N ASP A 117 -17.72 3.21 -0.89
CA ASP A 117 -17.48 4.21 -1.94
C ASP A 117 -16.01 4.28 -2.39
N PHE A 118 -15.08 3.70 -1.62
CA PHE A 118 -13.65 3.81 -1.92
C PHE A 118 -13.22 2.87 -3.05
N LEU A 119 -13.79 1.66 -3.15
CA LEU A 119 -13.52 0.76 -4.27
C LEU A 119 -13.92 1.35 -5.63
N PRO A 120 -15.16 1.82 -5.87
CA PRO A 120 -15.52 2.44 -7.15
C PRO A 120 -14.69 3.69 -7.43
N PHE A 121 -14.38 4.50 -6.41
CA PHE A 121 -13.45 5.61 -6.56
C PHE A 121 -12.06 5.15 -7.06
N LEU A 122 -11.48 4.10 -6.46
CA LEU A 122 -10.17 3.58 -6.87
C LEU A 122 -10.21 3.03 -8.30
N ILE A 123 -11.28 2.33 -8.68
CA ILE A 123 -11.49 1.84 -10.05
C ILE A 123 -11.50 3.02 -11.03
N GLN A 124 -12.26 4.08 -10.74
CA GLN A 124 -12.30 5.27 -11.59
C GLN A 124 -10.93 5.98 -11.65
N TYR A 125 -10.27 6.17 -10.49
CA TYR A 125 -8.95 6.75 -10.40
C TYR A 125 -7.94 5.99 -11.27
N ARG A 126 -7.90 4.65 -11.14
CA ARG A 126 -7.01 3.80 -11.93
C ARG A 126 -7.34 3.78 -13.41
N THR A 127 -8.63 3.79 -13.75
CA THR A 127 -9.07 3.96 -15.14
C THR A 127 -8.58 5.27 -15.75
N ILE A 128 -8.43 6.35 -14.96
CA ILE A 128 -7.89 7.63 -15.43
C ILE A 128 -6.37 7.57 -15.57
N VAL A 129 -5.64 7.10 -14.56
CA VAL A 129 -4.16 7.19 -14.55
C VAL A 129 -3.46 6.08 -15.34
N GLU A 130 -4.15 4.97 -15.61
CA GLU A 130 -3.65 3.88 -16.45
C GLU A 130 -4.10 4.01 -17.92
N ALA A 131 -4.91 5.03 -18.25
CA ALA A 131 -5.29 5.32 -19.63
C ALA A 131 -4.12 5.91 -20.43
N ASP A 132 -4.07 5.56 -21.71
CA ASP A 132 -3.17 6.19 -22.69
C ASP A 132 -3.81 7.49 -23.21
N ASP A 133 -3.87 8.50 -22.34
CA ASP A 133 -4.47 9.82 -22.60
C ASP A 133 -3.45 10.95 -22.46
N GLU A 134 -3.76 12.11 -23.04
CA GLU A 134 -2.96 13.32 -22.86
C GLU A 134 -2.91 13.74 -21.38
N ARG A 135 -1.73 14.17 -20.92
CA ARG A 135 -1.49 14.53 -19.51
C ARG A 135 -2.48 15.57 -18.98
N GLU A 136 -2.81 16.59 -19.77
CA GLU A 136 -3.78 17.62 -19.38
C GLU A 136 -5.19 17.04 -19.16
N THR A 137 -5.60 16.11 -20.02
CA THR A 137 -6.88 15.41 -19.90
C THR A 137 -6.91 14.53 -18.66
N VAL A 138 -5.83 13.79 -18.38
CA VAL A 138 -5.69 13.00 -17.15
C VAL A 138 -5.85 13.89 -15.91
N LEU A 139 -5.15 15.02 -15.84
CA LEU A 139 -5.24 15.93 -14.69
C LEU A 139 -6.63 16.56 -14.53
N ALA A 140 -7.27 16.97 -15.62
CA ALA A 140 -8.63 17.49 -15.59
C ALA A 140 -9.64 16.43 -15.08
N ARG A 141 -9.51 15.18 -15.53
CA ARG A 141 -10.33 14.05 -15.07
C ARG A 141 -10.10 13.74 -13.59
N LEU A 142 -8.85 13.80 -13.11
CA LEU A 142 -8.53 13.61 -11.70
C LEU A 142 -9.15 14.72 -10.82
N SER A 143 -9.09 15.98 -11.26
CA SER A 143 -9.75 17.08 -10.56
C SER A 143 -11.26 16.86 -10.48
N ALA A 144 -11.90 16.51 -11.59
CA ALA A 144 -13.34 16.22 -11.62
C ALA A 144 -13.72 15.02 -10.72
N LEU A 145 -12.91 13.96 -10.70
CA LEU A 145 -13.12 12.82 -9.79
C LEU A 145 -13.02 13.26 -8.32
N GLY A 146 -12.11 14.18 -8.01
CA GLY A 146 -11.98 14.74 -6.67
C GLY A 146 -13.21 15.54 -6.22
N GLU A 147 -13.90 16.20 -7.15
CA GLU A 147 -15.16 16.91 -6.92
C GLU A 147 -16.34 15.94 -6.76
N GLU A 148 -16.35 14.82 -7.49
CA GLU A 148 -17.36 13.75 -7.36
C GLU A 148 -17.29 13.05 -6.00
N TYR A 149 -16.08 12.87 -5.46
CA TYR A 149 -15.83 12.21 -4.16
C TYR A 149 -15.17 13.13 -3.13
N PRO A 150 -15.85 14.20 -2.66
CA PRO A 150 -15.23 15.24 -1.84
C PRO A 150 -14.72 14.72 -0.48
N SER A 151 -15.42 13.74 0.11
CA SER A 151 -15.04 13.12 1.38
C SER A 151 -13.77 12.26 1.26
N ILE A 152 -13.62 11.52 0.16
CA ILE A 152 -12.45 10.70 -0.13
C ILE A 152 -11.28 11.61 -0.52
N ASN A 153 -11.53 12.58 -1.41
CA ASN A 153 -10.53 13.55 -1.85
C ASN A 153 -9.92 14.31 -0.67
N SER A 154 -10.74 14.78 0.27
CA SER A 154 -10.25 15.44 1.50
C SER A 154 -9.31 14.54 2.31
N LYS A 155 -9.63 13.25 2.47
CA LYS A 155 -8.77 12.28 3.17
C LYS A 155 -7.46 11.99 2.43
N LEU A 156 -7.42 12.20 1.12
CA LEU A 156 -6.24 12.06 0.27
C LEU A 156 -5.42 13.35 0.11
N GLY A 157 -5.84 14.45 0.74
CA GLY A 157 -5.13 15.73 0.71
C GLY A 157 -5.80 16.84 -0.11
N GLY A 158 -6.93 16.56 -0.77
CA GLY A 158 -7.85 17.55 -1.34
C GLY A 158 -7.65 17.91 -2.82
N ASP A 159 -6.47 17.71 -3.39
CA ASP A 159 -6.21 17.90 -4.83
C ASP A 159 -5.58 16.63 -5.40
N LEU A 160 -6.41 15.81 -6.07
CA LEU A 160 -5.97 14.55 -6.66
C LEU A 160 -4.98 14.74 -7.81
N ALA A 161 -5.17 15.77 -8.63
CA ALA A 161 -4.27 16.08 -9.75
C ALA A 161 -2.89 16.47 -9.22
N GLN A 162 -2.85 17.34 -8.21
CA GLN A 162 -1.62 17.67 -7.50
C GLN A 162 -1.00 16.45 -6.83
N ALA A 163 -1.77 15.67 -6.07
CA ALA A 163 -1.25 14.50 -5.36
C ALA A 163 -0.63 13.47 -6.33
N PHE A 164 -1.25 13.27 -7.48
CA PHE A 164 -0.74 12.39 -8.54
C PHE A 164 0.61 12.89 -9.09
N VAL A 165 0.69 14.16 -9.51
CA VAL A 165 1.94 14.73 -10.02
C VAL A 165 3.02 14.74 -8.95
N VAL A 166 2.69 15.15 -7.72
CA VAL A 166 3.65 15.21 -6.62
C VAL A 166 4.22 13.82 -6.33
N SER A 167 3.37 12.78 -6.25
CA SER A 167 3.82 11.39 -6.07
C SER A 167 4.80 10.97 -7.17
N GLU A 168 4.47 11.25 -8.43
CA GLU A 168 5.35 10.96 -9.56
C GLU A 168 6.70 11.68 -9.44
N LEU A 169 6.68 13.00 -9.22
CA LEU A 169 7.88 13.83 -9.13
C LEU A 169 8.76 13.47 -7.93
N THR A 170 8.19 12.98 -6.82
CA THR A 170 8.98 12.58 -5.64
C THR A 170 9.87 11.36 -5.88
N SER A 171 9.63 10.61 -6.95
CA SER A 171 10.54 9.53 -7.35
C SER A 171 11.81 10.03 -8.06
N LEU A 172 11.90 11.33 -8.42
CA LEU A 172 13.14 11.93 -8.93
C LEU A 172 14.15 12.14 -7.80
N SER A 173 15.41 11.81 -8.06
CA SER A 173 16.49 12.02 -7.11
C SER A 173 16.61 13.50 -6.71
N GLY A 174 16.64 13.79 -5.42
CA GLY A 174 16.69 15.16 -4.90
C GLY A 174 15.35 15.91 -4.91
N CYS A 175 14.26 15.27 -5.32
CA CYS A 175 12.91 15.83 -5.31
C CYS A 175 12.11 15.26 -4.12
N GLY A 176 12.14 15.95 -2.97
CA GLY A 176 11.23 15.65 -1.86
C GLY A 176 9.83 16.22 -2.09
N ALA A 177 8.86 15.86 -1.25
CA ALA A 177 7.46 16.31 -1.37
C ALA A 177 7.33 17.84 -1.53
N THR A 178 8.04 18.62 -0.72
CA THR A 178 8.05 20.09 -0.81
C THR A 178 8.57 20.61 -2.15
N THR A 179 9.59 19.96 -2.71
CA THR A 179 10.16 20.34 -4.02
C THR A 179 9.19 19.99 -5.13
N ALA A 180 8.60 18.79 -5.09
CA ALA A 180 7.59 18.34 -6.05
C ALA A 180 6.36 19.25 -6.07
N THR A 181 5.85 19.65 -4.90
CA THR A 181 4.74 20.62 -4.79
C THR A 181 5.10 21.96 -5.42
N ARG A 182 6.33 22.46 -5.22
CA ARG A 182 6.78 23.72 -5.84
C ARG A 182 6.88 23.62 -7.37
N LEU A 183 7.36 22.49 -7.87
CA LEU A 183 7.43 22.22 -9.31
C LEU A 183 6.02 22.19 -9.92
N TYR A 184 5.07 21.51 -9.28
CA TYR A 184 3.66 21.50 -9.70
C TYR A 184 3.09 22.92 -9.81
N HIS A 185 3.25 23.76 -8.78
CA HIS A 185 2.76 25.15 -8.81
C HIS A 185 3.51 26.05 -9.80
N ALA A 186 4.71 25.65 -10.23
CA ALA A 186 5.46 26.32 -11.29
C ALA A 186 5.09 25.83 -12.71
N GLY A 187 4.16 24.89 -12.84
CA GLY A 187 3.67 24.38 -14.12
C GLY A 187 4.39 23.12 -14.62
N PHE A 188 5.16 22.43 -13.77
CA PHE A 188 5.76 21.14 -14.12
C PHE A 188 4.84 20.00 -13.68
N PHE A 189 4.29 19.29 -14.66
CA PHE A 189 3.27 18.27 -14.49
C PHE A 189 3.74 16.84 -14.79
N SER A 190 5.00 16.64 -15.18
CA SER A 190 5.59 15.32 -15.38
C SER A 190 7.10 15.31 -15.15
N LYS A 191 7.67 14.11 -15.01
CA LYS A 191 9.14 13.95 -14.90
C LYS A 191 9.86 14.45 -16.15
N GLU A 192 9.33 14.15 -17.32
CA GLU A 192 9.92 14.50 -18.61
C GLU A 192 10.05 16.02 -18.75
N GLN A 193 9.01 16.77 -18.34
CA GLN A 193 9.06 18.23 -18.33
C GLN A 193 10.15 18.76 -17.38
N VAL A 194 10.31 18.15 -16.21
CA VAL A 194 11.35 18.55 -15.24
C VAL A 194 12.74 18.22 -15.77
N LEU A 195 12.92 17.06 -16.40
CA LEU A 195 14.20 16.59 -16.92
C LEU A 195 14.64 17.32 -18.20
N GLN A 196 13.69 17.77 -19.03
CA GLN A 196 13.96 18.60 -20.20
C GLN A 196 14.19 20.08 -19.86
N ALA A 197 13.83 20.52 -18.65
CA ALA A 197 14.05 21.88 -18.21
C ALA A 197 15.53 22.19 -18.02
N SER A 198 15.92 23.44 -18.27
CA SER A 198 17.27 23.89 -17.95
C SER A 198 17.45 24.11 -16.44
N VAL A 199 18.70 24.07 -15.96
CA VAL A 199 19.01 24.48 -14.57
C VAL A 199 18.47 25.88 -14.28
N GLU A 200 18.57 26.78 -15.26
CA GLU A 200 18.07 28.15 -15.14
C GLU A 200 16.55 28.16 -14.91
N ASP A 201 15.79 27.39 -15.70
CA ASP A 201 14.33 27.31 -15.55
C ASP A 201 13.92 26.73 -14.20
N LEU A 202 14.59 25.67 -13.75
CA LEU A 202 14.33 25.09 -12.43
C LEU A 202 14.66 26.06 -11.30
N THR A 203 15.70 26.90 -11.44
CA THR A 203 16.05 27.90 -10.42
C THR A 203 15.10 29.09 -10.35
N LYS A 204 14.25 29.31 -11.35
CA LYS A 204 13.15 30.29 -11.27
C LYS A 204 12.10 29.87 -10.25
N VAL A 205 12.01 28.57 -9.93
CA VAL A 205 11.10 28.05 -8.91
C VAL A 205 11.62 28.38 -7.52
N LYS A 206 10.84 29.16 -6.76
CA LYS A 206 11.22 29.61 -5.42
C LYS A 206 11.62 28.44 -4.53
N GLY A 207 12.87 28.47 -4.05
CA GLY A 207 13.42 27.47 -3.14
C GLY A 207 14.00 26.23 -3.82
N ILE A 208 14.16 26.26 -5.15
CA ILE A 208 15.01 25.32 -5.89
C ILE A 208 16.28 26.07 -6.30
N GLY A 209 17.41 25.73 -5.68
CA GLY A 209 18.71 26.30 -6.02
C GLY A 209 19.48 25.47 -7.05
N PRO A 210 20.60 25.98 -7.60
CA PRO A 210 21.41 25.29 -8.61
C PRO A 210 21.86 23.89 -8.17
N SER A 211 22.13 23.69 -6.88
CA SER A 211 22.50 22.38 -6.34
C SER A 211 21.35 21.37 -6.40
N ILE A 212 20.12 21.78 -6.08
CA ILE A 212 18.95 20.89 -6.13
C ILE A 212 18.60 20.60 -7.60
N ALA A 213 18.56 21.63 -8.44
CA ALA A 213 18.34 21.48 -9.89
C ALA A 213 19.37 20.54 -10.52
N GLY A 214 20.65 20.71 -10.18
CA GLY A 214 21.73 19.83 -10.65
C GLY A 214 21.56 18.38 -10.19
N LYS A 215 21.10 18.12 -8.96
CA LYS A 215 20.82 16.76 -8.47
C LYS A 215 19.67 16.10 -9.22
N ILE A 216 18.59 16.84 -9.49
CA ILE A 216 17.42 16.34 -10.22
C ILE A 216 17.82 15.92 -11.63
N LEU A 217 18.55 16.80 -12.35
CA LEU A 217 18.94 16.56 -13.74
C LEU A 217 20.10 15.55 -13.88
N ALA A 218 20.95 15.39 -12.87
CA ALA A 218 22.05 14.44 -12.90
C ALA A 218 21.57 12.97 -12.89
N ALA A 219 20.35 12.70 -12.44
CA ALA A 219 19.80 11.35 -12.38
C ALA A 219 19.63 10.69 -13.76
N GLU A 220 19.45 11.47 -14.84
CA GLU A 220 19.37 10.92 -16.20
C GLU A 220 20.72 10.47 -16.77
N LYS A 221 21.84 11.06 -16.33
CA LYS A 221 23.16 10.78 -16.93
C LYS A 221 23.80 9.49 -16.40
N GLY A 222 23.11 8.76 -15.53
CA GLY A 222 23.59 7.54 -14.87
C GLY A 222 22.88 6.26 -15.28
N GLN A 223 22.00 6.29 -16.28
CA GLN A 223 21.35 5.11 -16.88
C GLN A 223 21.87 4.85 -18.29
#